data_AF-A0A644XIZ2-F1
#
_entry.id   AF-A0A644XIZ2-F1
#
_cell.length_a   1.000
_cell.length_b   1.000
_cell.length_c   1.000
_cell.angle_alpha   90.00
_cell.angle_beta   90.00
_cell.angle_gamma   90.00
#
_symmetry.space_group_name_H-M   'P 1'
#
loop_
_entity.id
_entity.type
_entity.pdbx_description
1 polymer ?
#
loop_
_entity_poly.entity_id
_entity_poly.type
_entity_poly.pdbx_seq_one_letter_code
_entity_poly.pdbx_strand_id
1 'polypeptide(L)'
;MKNIEFYITPGGGVMIHGEDGVHELTQKDRQFISQMIMRIGDFYPDALSALSKEYDCRRFNVPYYEYSIVSRFIRCNWGRFDSVVDIDQFGYFNFEEVDCPLRGSGDCKLDSIVCRPKFNSKLSERELEVMRNYYDNLTAEQVAERMCISVETVRTHKRNAFKRTGTRSLAEFFLYAKNNNLFKD
;
A
#
# COMPACT_ATOMS: atom_id res chain seq x y z
N MET A 1 3.89 -4.34 -12.23
CA MET A 1 4.09 -5.18 -11.04
C MET A 1 2.75 -5.77 -10.60
N LYS A 2 2.53 -7.06 -10.86
CA LYS A 2 1.28 -7.79 -10.67
C LYS A 2 1.62 -9.27 -10.48
N ASN A 3 0.76 -10.02 -9.80
CA ASN A 3 0.90 -11.46 -9.59
C ASN A 3 2.29 -11.85 -9.04
N ILE A 4 2.71 -11.20 -7.95
CA ILE A 4 4.03 -11.44 -7.35
C ILE A 4 3.86 -12.05 -5.97
N GLU A 5 4.63 -13.09 -5.71
CA GLU A 5 4.81 -13.72 -4.41
C GLU A 5 6.26 -13.56 -3.95
N PHE A 6 6.46 -13.29 -2.66
CA PHE A 6 7.76 -13.17 -2.02
C PHE A 6 7.96 -14.30 -1.01
N TYR A 7 9.19 -14.82 -0.94
CA TYR A 7 9.57 -15.68 0.19
C TYR A 7 10.98 -15.34 0.66
N ILE A 8 11.20 -15.50 1.96
CA ILE A 8 12.48 -15.18 2.60
C ILE A 8 13.29 -16.46 2.78
N THR A 9 14.50 -16.50 2.25
CA THR A 9 15.40 -17.65 2.43
C THR A 9 15.94 -17.70 3.86
N PRO A 10 16.41 -18.86 4.36
CA PRO A 10 17.03 -18.96 5.69
C PRO A 10 18.25 -18.04 5.88
N GLY A 11 18.97 -17.73 4.78
CA GLY A 11 20.07 -16.77 4.79
C GLY A 11 19.62 -15.30 4.81
N GLY A 12 18.30 -15.08 4.84
CA GLY A 12 17.71 -13.77 4.72
C GLY A 12 17.90 -13.19 3.32
N GLY A 13 17.76 -13.96 2.25
CA GLY A 13 17.57 -13.43 0.89
C GLY A 13 16.08 -13.18 0.62
N VAL A 14 15.75 -12.22 -0.24
CA VAL A 14 14.35 -12.00 -0.69
C VAL A 14 14.22 -12.62 -2.06
N MET A 15 13.37 -13.64 -2.21
CA MET A 15 13.07 -14.25 -3.50
C MET A 15 11.78 -13.66 -4.05
N ILE A 16 11.76 -13.38 -5.35
CA ILE A 16 10.61 -12.87 -6.09
C ILE A 16 10.16 -13.98 -7.03
N HIS A 17 8.92 -14.42 -6.87
CA HIS A 17 8.23 -15.27 -7.82
C HIS A 17 7.21 -14.42 -8.58
N GLY A 18 7.43 -14.25 -9.89
CA GLY A 18 6.50 -13.54 -10.77
C GLY A 18 6.27 -14.29 -12.07
N GLU A 19 5.72 -13.60 -13.07
CA GLU A 19 5.44 -14.16 -14.41
C GLU A 19 6.72 -14.58 -15.15
N ASP A 20 7.82 -13.85 -14.95
CA ASP A 20 9.13 -14.11 -15.56
C ASP A 20 9.94 -15.22 -14.83
N GLY A 21 9.33 -15.87 -13.84
CA GLY A 21 9.94 -16.93 -13.03
C GLY A 21 10.41 -16.45 -11.65
N VAL A 22 11.36 -17.20 -11.08
CA VAL A 22 11.84 -17.02 -9.71
C VAL A 22 13.29 -16.55 -9.70
N HIS A 23 13.58 -15.46 -8.99
CA HIS A 23 14.94 -14.96 -8.80
C HIS A 23 15.11 -14.25 -7.45
N GLU A 24 16.35 -14.09 -7.00
CA GLU A 24 16.65 -13.32 -5.80
C GLU A 24 16.67 -11.82 -6.11
N LEU A 25 16.05 -11.00 -5.26
CA LEU A 25 16.12 -9.54 -5.35
C LEU A 25 17.54 -9.07 -5.08
N THR A 26 18.07 -8.26 -5.99
CA THR A 26 19.40 -7.65 -5.91
C THR A 26 19.32 -6.14 -6.21
N GLN A 27 20.44 -5.44 -6.01
CA GLN A 27 20.56 -4.02 -6.37
C GLN A 27 20.46 -3.76 -7.90
N LYS A 28 20.58 -4.82 -8.72
CA LYS A 28 20.50 -4.74 -10.18
C LYS A 28 19.06 -4.70 -10.69
N ASP A 29 18.07 -5.06 -9.86
CA ASP A 29 16.65 -5.10 -10.20
C ASP A 29 16.01 -3.69 -10.18
N ARG A 30 16.66 -2.76 -10.88
CA ARG A 30 16.39 -1.32 -10.85
C ARG A 30 14.96 -0.97 -11.20
N GLN A 31 14.39 -1.64 -12.21
CA GLN A 31 13.02 -1.39 -12.65
C GLN A 31 12.00 -1.81 -11.60
N PHE A 32 12.18 -3.00 -11.01
CA PHE A 32 11.31 -3.50 -9.95
C PHE A 32 11.41 -2.61 -8.69
N ILE A 33 12.64 -2.30 -8.25
CA ILE A 33 12.90 -1.44 -7.09
C ILE A 33 12.26 -0.06 -7.26
N SER A 34 12.43 0.56 -8.43
CA SER A 34 11.85 1.87 -8.71
C SER A 34 10.31 1.83 -8.66
N GLN A 35 9.70 0.80 -9.26
CA GLN A 35 8.24 0.61 -9.19
C GLN A 35 7.77 0.38 -7.73
N MET A 36 8.51 -0.37 -6.92
CA MET A 36 8.19 -0.59 -5.51
C MET A 36 8.25 0.72 -4.74
N ILE A 37 9.32 1.51 -4.89
CA ILE A 37 9.46 2.81 -4.21
C ILE A 37 8.32 3.76 -4.59
N MET A 38 7.99 3.87 -5.89
CA MET A 38 6.87 4.71 -6.32
C MET A 38 5.56 4.28 -5.65
N ARG A 39 5.30 2.97 -5.59
CA ARG A 39 4.07 2.43 -5.01
C ARG A 39 4.01 2.61 -3.49
N ILE A 40 5.11 2.36 -2.78
CA ILE A 40 5.20 2.63 -1.34
C ILE A 40 5.03 4.13 -1.09
N GLY A 41 5.66 5.00 -1.89
CA GLY A 41 5.50 6.46 -1.75
C GLY A 41 4.09 6.95 -2.01
N ASP A 42 3.39 6.34 -2.97
CA ASP A 42 2.02 6.70 -3.33
C ASP A 42 1.01 6.32 -2.25
N PHE A 43 1.15 5.15 -1.64
CA PHE A 43 0.10 4.57 -0.79
C PHE A 43 0.53 4.38 0.67
N TYR A 44 1.81 4.39 0.98
CA TYR A 44 2.39 4.17 2.31
C TYR A 44 3.53 5.18 2.60
N PRO A 45 3.29 6.49 2.45
CA PRO A 45 4.34 7.51 2.50
C PRO A 45 5.09 7.54 3.84
N ASP A 46 4.42 7.25 4.96
CA ASP A 46 5.04 7.20 6.28
C ASP A 46 6.07 6.06 6.37
N ALA A 47 5.75 4.90 5.78
CA ALA A 47 6.67 3.76 5.70
C ALA A 47 7.89 4.09 4.82
N LEU A 48 7.68 4.72 3.65
CA LEU A 48 8.79 5.14 2.79
C LEU A 48 9.68 6.17 3.51
N SER A 49 9.09 7.15 4.19
CA SER A 49 9.81 8.18 4.94
C SER A 49 10.66 7.58 6.07
N ALA A 50 10.08 6.66 6.85
CA ALA A 50 10.79 5.99 7.94
C ALA A 50 11.96 5.12 7.42
N LEU A 51 11.74 4.34 6.36
CA LEU A 51 12.80 3.54 5.73
C LEU A 51 13.89 4.41 5.09
N SER A 52 13.51 5.52 4.46
CA SER A 52 14.46 6.48 3.90
C SER A 52 15.39 7.03 4.98
N LYS A 53 14.82 7.40 6.14
CA LYS A 53 15.60 7.87 7.28
C LYS A 53 16.49 6.78 7.88
N GLU A 54 15.98 5.56 8.02
CA GLU A 54 16.74 4.41 8.55
C GLU A 54 17.99 4.11 7.70
N TYR A 55 17.87 4.22 6.38
CA TYR A 55 18.95 3.90 5.44
C TYR A 55 19.71 5.12 4.91
N ASP A 56 19.54 6.33 5.48
CA ASP A 56 20.17 7.57 4.98
C ASP A 56 21.70 7.46 4.86
N CYS A 57 22.35 6.66 5.70
CA CYS A 57 23.79 6.38 5.61
C CYS A 57 24.23 5.77 4.26
N ARG A 58 23.30 5.17 3.50
CA ARG A 58 23.54 4.55 2.19
C ARG A 58 23.21 5.48 1.01
N ARG A 59 22.68 6.68 1.26
CA ARG A 59 22.11 7.58 0.22
C ARG A 59 23.04 7.89 -0.96
N PHE A 60 24.36 7.88 -0.73
CA PHE A 60 25.36 8.14 -1.78
C PHE A 60 25.54 6.97 -2.75
N ASN A 61 25.13 5.76 -2.37
CA ASN A 61 24.99 4.62 -3.26
C ASN A 61 23.50 4.36 -3.49
N VAL A 62 22.92 5.11 -4.43
CA VAL A 62 21.48 5.06 -4.74
C VAL A 62 20.98 3.62 -4.99
N PRO A 63 21.69 2.78 -5.78
CA PRO A 63 21.31 1.37 -5.92
C PRO A 63 21.21 0.59 -4.64
N TYR A 64 22.19 0.73 -3.75
CA TYR A 64 22.16 0.03 -2.49
C TYR A 64 21.11 0.60 -1.53
N TYR A 65 20.96 1.92 -1.49
CA TYR A 65 19.97 2.62 -0.69
C TYR A 65 18.54 2.18 -1.00
N GLU A 66 18.15 2.25 -2.27
CA GLU A 66 16.81 1.89 -2.73
C GLU A 66 16.52 0.39 -2.54
N TYR A 67 17.51 -0.47 -2.84
CA TYR A 67 17.42 -1.90 -2.55
C TYR A 67 17.17 -2.16 -1.05
N SER A 68 17.85 -1.42 -0.17
CA SER A 68 17.72 -1.59 1.29
C SER A 68 16.31 -1.26 1.78
N ILE A 69 15.75 -0.16 1.26
CA ILE A 69 14.36 0.24 1.53
C ILE A 69 13.40 -0.86 1.08
N VAL A 70 13.47 -1.27 -0.18
CA VAL A 70 12.54 -2.26 -0.75
C VAL A 70 12.70 -3.63 -0.09
N SER A 71 13.92 -4.11 0.09
CA SER A 71 14.19 -5.40 0.75
C SER A 71 13.67 -5.41 2.19
N ARG A 72 13.86 -4.31 2.95
CA ARG A 72 13.33 -4.20 4.31
C ARG A 72 11.81 -4.13 4.32
N PHE A 73 11.21 -3.34 3.44
CA PHE A 73 9.75 -3.24 3.33
C PHE A 73 9.13 -4.61 3.04
N ILE A 74 9.73 -5.39 2.13
CA ILE A 74 9.23 -6.73 1.80
C ILE A 74 9.29 -7.65 3.03
N ARG A 75 10.46 -7.79 3.66
CA ARG A 75 10.64 -8.67 4.83
C ARG A 75 9.74 -8.34 6.02
N CYS A 76 9.34 -7.08 6.14
CA CYS A 76 8.49 -6.63 7.23
C CYS A 76 7.01 -6.98 7.03
N ASN A 77 6.61 -7.29 5.79
CA ASN A 77 5.21 -7.37 5.39
C ASN A 77 4.84 -8.65 4.63
N TRP A 78 5.82 -9.39 4.10
CA TRP A 78 5.63 -10.62 3.33
C TRP A 78 6.76 -11.61 3.60
N GLY A 79 6.55 -12.86 3.21
CA GLY A 79 7.57 -13.89 3.27
C GLY A 79 7.08 -15.26 3.72
N ARG A 80 5.80 -15.40 4.07
CA ARG A 80 5.17 -16.71 4.11
C ARG A 80 4.77 -17.06 2.67
N PHE A 81 5.01 -18.30 2.28
CA PHE A 81 4.54 -18.79 0.99
C PHE A 81 3.14 -19.35 1.22
N ASP A 82 2.11 -18.59 0.88
CA ASP A 82 0.73 -18.98 1.10
C ASP A 82 -0.11 -18.95 -0.21
N SER A 83 -1.42 -19.10 -0.11
CA SER A 83 -2.30 -19.13 -1.30
C SER A 83 -2.75 -17.74 -1.79
N VAL A 84 -2.45 -16.69 -1.02
CA VAL A 84 -2.82 -15.30 -1.27
C VAL A 84 -1.60 -14.58 -1.81
N VAL A 85 -1.64 -14.28 -3.11
CA VAL A 85 -0.53 -13.59 -3.79
C VAL A 85 -0.24 -12.23 -3.15
N ASP A 86 1.01 -11.97 -2.75
CA ASP A 86 1.44 -10.75 -2.07
C ASP A 86 1.10 -9.45 -2.82
N ILE A 87 1.29 -9.46 -4.14
CA ILE A 87 0.88 -8.38 -5.05
C ILE A 87 -0.08 -8.95 -6.08
N ASP A 88 -1.35 -8.57 -6.00
CA ASP A 88 -2.40 -9.14 -6.85
C ASP A 88 -2.33 -8.70 -8.33
N GLN A 89 -3.26 -9.19 -9.15
CA GLN A 89 -3.39 -8.85 -10.57
C GLN A 89 -3.68 -7.37 -10.87
N PHE A 90 -4.12 -6.61 -9.86
CA PHE A 90 -4.36 -5.16 -9.93
C PHE A 90 -3.21 -4.36 -9.29
N GLY A 91 -2.21 -5.05 -8.73
CA GLY A 91 -1.06 -4.49 -8.05
C GLY A 91 -1.31 -4.16 -6.58
N TYR A 92 -2.48 -4.44 -6.01
CA TYR A 92 -2.74 -4.19 -4.59
C TYR A 92 -1.85 -5.07 -3.71
N PHE A 93 -1.45 -4.51 -2.57
CA PHE A 93 -0.59 -5.17 -1.59
C PHE A 93 -1.45 -5.93 -0.59
N ASN A 94 -1.30 -7.24 -0.57
CA ASN A 94 -1.92 -8.11 0.42
C ASN A 94 -0.92 -8.36 1.54
N PHE A 95 -0.88 -7.47 2.54
CA PHE A 95 0.09 -7.60 3.62
C PHE A 95 -0.18 -8.80 4.53
N GLU A 96 0.88 -9.50 4.88
CA GLU A 96 0.86 -10.61 5.82
C GLU A 96 1.24 -10.15 7.24
N GLU A 97 0.88 -10.98 8.21
CA GLU A 97 1.45 -10.92 9.55
C GLU A 97 2.61 -11.90 9.68
N VAL A 98 3.76 -11.52 9.11
CA VAL A 98 4.99 -12.30 9.19
C VAL A 98 5.54 -12.40 10.61
N ASP A 99 6.18 -13.53 10.91
CA ASP A 99 6.86 -13.77 12.18
C ASP A 99 8.07 -12.85 12.31
N CYS A 100 7.93 -11.82 13.14
CA CYS A 100 9.00 -10.90 13.48
C CYS A 100 9.17 -10.89 15.00
N PRO A 101 10.33 -11.33 15.54
CA PRO A 101 10.54 -11.41 16.98
C PRO A 101 10.58 -10.04 17.67
N LEU A 102 10.74 -8.95 16.90
CA LEU A 102 10.79 -7.58 17.42
C LEU A 102 9.41 -6.89 17.42
N ARG A 103 8.37 -7.52 16.88
CA ARG A 103 7.03 -6.93 16.78
C ARG A 103 6.41 -6.84 18.17
N GLY A 104 5.95 -5.67 18.58
CA GLY A 104 5.35 -5.43 19.89
C GLY A 104 6.33 -5.44 21.07
N SER A 105 7.62 -5.72 20.86
CA SER A 105 8.61 -5.73 21.95
C SER A 105 9.06 -4.32 22.37
N GLY A 106 8.88 -3.32 21.48
CA GLY A 106 9.40 -1.97 21.65
C GLY A 106 10.83 -1.76 21.11
N ASP A 107 11.50 -2.83 20.67
CA ASP A 107 12.90 -2.76 20.20
C ASP A 107 13.01 -2.31 18.73
N CYS A 108 11.95 -2.50 17.93
CA CYS A 108 11.93 -2.09 16.54
C CYS A 108 11.33 -0.70 16.37
N LYS A 109 12.16 0.28 16.00
CA LYS A 109 11.74 1.67 15.70
C LYS A 109 10.79 1.80 14.50
N LEU A 110 10.67 0.74 13.69
CA LEU A 110 9.83 0.68 12.49
C LEU A 110 8.52 -0.08 12.73
N ASP A 111 8.30 -0.61 13.94
CA ASP A 111 7.08 -1.32 14.29
C ASP A 111 5.86 -0.41 14.14
N SER A 112 4.77 -0.94 13.58
CA SER A 112 3.53 -0.21 13.25
C SER A 112 3.68 0.98 12.29
N ILE A 113 4.86 1.19 11.71
CA ILE A 113 5.12 2.19 10.66
C ILE A 113 5.37 1.49 9.33
N VAL A 114 6.36 0.58 9.31
CA VAL A 114 6.74 -0.17 8.11
C VAL A 114 6.00 -1.49 8.04
N CYS A 115 5.91 -2.21 9.16
CA CYS A 115 5.05 -3.38 9.28
C CYS A 115 3.66 -2.93 9.71
N ARG A 116 2.60 -3.50 9.12
CA ARG A 116 1.22 -2.98 9.23
C ARG A 116 1.11 -1.50 8.80
N PRO A 117 1.62 -1.13 7.62
CA PRO A 117 1.68 0.27 7.21
C PRO A 117 0.27 0.83 6.98
N LYS A 118 0.06 2.09 7.34
CA LYS A 118 -1.23 2.77 7.14
C LYS A 118 -1.40 3.17 5.67
N PHE A 119 -2.49 2.73 5.08
CA PHE A 119 -2.84 3.11 3.71
C PHE A 119 -3.24 4.59 3.61
N ASN A 120 -2.66 5.29 2.64
CA ASN A 120 -3.02 6.64 2.26
C ASN A 120 -3.84 6.60 0.97
N SER A 121 -5.13 6.94 1.08
CA SER A 121 -6.08 6.94 -0.05
C SER A 121 -5.92 8.13 -0.99
N LYS A 122 -5.08 9.11 -0.66
CA LYS A 122 -4.94 10.42 -1.34
C LYS A 122 -6.23 11.26 -1.38
N LEU A 123 -7.30 10.78 -0.75
CA LEU A 123 -8.57 11.49 -0.60
C LEU A 123 -8.46 12.54 0.49
N SER A 124 -9.03 13.71 0.24
CA SER A 124 -9.30 14.69 1.31
C SER A 124 -10.34 14.13 2.29
N GLU A 125 -10.39 14.67 3.50
CA GLU A 125 -11.36 14.27 4.52
C GLU A 125 -12.81 14.36 4.00
N ARG A 126 -13.14 15.42 3.24
CA ARG A 126 -14.46 15.59 2.64
C ARG A 126 -14.78 14.57 1.54
N GLU A 127 -13.80 14.25 0.70
CA GLU A 127 -13.98 13.21 -0.31
C GLU A 127 -14.13 11.83 0.37
N LEU A 128 -13.35 11.55 1.41
CA LEU A 128 -13.42 10.32 2.18
C LEU A 128 -14.78 10.15 2.86
N GLU A 129 -15.29 11.23 3.49
CA GLU A 129 -16.60 11.27 4.13
C GLU A 129 -17.75 11.02 3.14
N VAL A 130 -17.74 11.70 2.00
CA VAL A 130 -18.73 11.48 0.93
C VAL A 130 -18.68 10.03 0.42
N MET A 131 -17.48 9.51 0.18
CA MET A 131 -17.32 8.16 -0.36
C MET A 131 -17.63 7.07 0.66
N ARG A 132 -17.44 7.31 1.97
CA ARG A 132 -17.91 6.42 3.04
C ARG A 132 -19.43 6.29 3.02
N ASN A 133 -20.17 7.40 2.89
CA ASN A 133 -21.63 7.33 2.78
C ASN A 133 -22.10 6.56 1.54
N TYR A 134 -21.41 6.70 0.40
CA TYR A 134 -21.71 5.84 -0.76
C TYR A 134 -21.40 4.37 -0.48
N TYR A 135 -20.32 4.06 0.23
CA TYR A 135 -19.96 2.71 0.65
C TYR A 135 -21.03 2.07 1.56
N ASP A 136 -21.69 2.91 2.37
CA ASP A 136 -22.83 2.53 3.21
C ASP A 136 -24.17 2.45 2.43
N ASN A 137 -24.13 2.53 1.10
CA ASN A 137 -25.27 2.47 0.18
C ASN A 137 -26.24 3.67 0.22
N LEU A 138 -25.79 4.86 0.64
CA LEU A 138 -26.62 6.07 0.57
C LEU A 138 -26.66 6.67 -0.85
N THR A 139 -27.78 7.31 -1.20
CA THR A 139 -27.91 8.10 -2.44
C THR A 139 -27.28 9.48 -2.31
N ALA A 140 -27.05 10.16 -3.44
CA ALA A 140 -26.46 11.50 -3.44
C ALA A 140 -27.29 12.51 -2.63
N GLU A 141 -28.61 12.37 -2.65
CA GLU A 141 -29.57 13.19 -1.92
C GLU A 141 -29.47 12.94 -0.41
N GLN A 142 -29.38 11.67 0.01
CA GLN A 142 -29.20 11.30 1.43
C GLN A 142 -27.84 11.75 1.96
N VAL A 143 -26.77 11.64 1.16
CA VAL A 143 -25.45 12.16 1.54
C VAL A 143 -25.49 13.69 1.69
N ALA A 144 -26.15 14.38 0.76
CA ALA A 144 -26.28 15.84 0.78
C ALA A 144 -27.03 16.32 2.02
N GLU A 145 -28.14 15.66 2.36
CA GLU A 145 -28.91 15.93 3.58
C GLU A 145 -28.07 15.68 4.84
N ARG A 146 -27.42 14.51 4.94
CA ARG A 146 -26.62 14.13 6.12
C ARG A 146 -25.43 15.05 6.35
N MET A 147 -24.77 15.50 5.27
CA MET A 147 -23.61 16.38 5.33
C MET A 147 -23.98 17.87 5.30
N CYS A 148 -25.27 18.21 5.22
CA CYS A 148 -25.78 19.58 5.10
C CYS A 148 -25.13 20.38 3.95
N ILE A 149 -24.97 19.76 2.78
CA ILE A 149 -24.39 20.38 1.56
C ILE A 149 -25.29 20.15 0.34
N SER A 150 -25.00 20.83 -0.78
CA SER A 150 -25.77 20.60 -2.01
C SER A 150 -25.44 19.25 -2.65
N VAL A 151 -26.43 18.66 -3.35
CA VAL A 151 -26.23 17.43 -4.14
C VAL A 151 -25.13 17.61 -5.20
N GLU A 152 -24.98 18.81 -5.75
CA GLU A 152 -23.92 19.12 -6.72
C GLU A 152 -22.53 19.10 -6.07
N THR A 153 -22.43 19.56 -4.82
CA THR A 153 -21.20 19.47 -4.02
C THR A 153 -20.84 17.99 -3.77
N VAL A 154 -21.81 17.15 -3.43
CA VAL A 154 -21.61 15.69 -3.29
C VAL A 154 -21.10 15.07 -4.60
N ARG A 155 -21.72 15.39 -5.74
CA ARG A 155 -21.31 14.90 -7.06
C ARG A 155 -19.88 15.36 -7.42
N THR A 156 -19.53 16.59 -7.05
CA THR A 156 -18.18 17.14 -7.25
C THR A 156 -17.15 16.38 -6.42
N HIS A 157 -17.41 16.14 -5.12
CA HIS A 157 -16.53 15.33 -4.27
C HIS A 157 -16.36 13.90 -4.81
N LYS A 158 -17.45 13.24 -5.20
CA LYS A 158 -17.41 11.90 -5.82
C LYS A 158 -16.53 11.88 -7.07
N ARG A 159 -16.68 12.85 -7.97
CA ARG A 159 -15.86 12.97 -9.19
C ARG A 159 -14.38 13.17 -8.87
N ASN A 160 -14.06 13.99 -7.87
CA ASN A 160 -12.67 14.21 -7.46
C ASN A 160 -12.08 12.98 -6.78
N ALA A 161 -12.86 12.25 -5.98
CA ALA A 161 -12.45 10.99 -5.39
C ALA A 161 -12.11 9.93 -6.45
N PHE A 162 -12.93 9.81 -7.50
CA PHE A 162 -12.64 8.95 -8.65
C PHE A 162 -11.32 9.32 -9.33
N LYS A 163 -11.09 10.62 -9.58
CA LYS A 163 -9.81 11.08 -10.16
C LYS A 163 -8.61 10.74 -9.28
N ARG A 164 -8.70 10.95 -7.96
CA ARG A 164 -7.60 10.71 -7.01
C ARG A 164 -7.27 9.23 -6.82
N THR A 165 -8.29 8.38 -6.87
CA THR A 165 -8.13 6.92 -6.71
C THR A 165 -7.91 6.18 -8.03
N GLY A 166 -8.04 6.88 -9.16
CA GLY A 166 -7.96 6.28 -10.50
C GLY A 166 -9.14 5.36 -10.85
N THR A 167 -10.24 5.45 -10.10
CA THR A 167 -11.45 4.64 -10.29
C THR A 167 -12.45 5.35 -11.19
N ARG A 168 -13.29 4.60 -11.90
CA ARG A 168 -14.26 5.13 -12.88
C ARG A 168 -15.71 4.93 -12.47
N SER A 169 -15.96 4.10 -11.46
CA SER A 169 -17.30 3.78 -10.98
C SER A 169 -17.31 3.54 -9.47
N LEU A 170 -18.51 3.57 -8.86
CA LEU A 170 -18.66 3.21 -7.46
C LEU A 170 -18.25 1.75 -7.20
N ALA A 171 -18.55 0.85 -8.14
CA ALA A 171 -18.15 -0.56 -8.01
C ALA A 171 -16.62 -0.72 -7.98
N GLU A 172 -15.90 -0.05 -8.88
CA GLU A 172 -14.44 -0.02 -8.87
C GLU A 172 -13.90 0.62 -7.59
N PHE A 173 -14.52 1.70 -7.13
CA PHE A 173 -14.15 2.34 -5.88
C PHE A 173 -14.40 1.46 -4.65
N PHE A 174 -15.49 0.71 -4.60
CA PHE A 174 -15.77 -0.20 -3.50
C PHE A 174 -14.76 -1.36 -3.47
N LEU A 175 -14.37 -1.87 -4.64
CA LEU A 175 -13.28 -2.86 -4.73
C LEU A 175 -11.95 -2.26 -4.24
N TYR A 176 -11.62 -1.05 -4.67
CA TYR A 176 -10.44 -0.31 -4.18
C TYR A 176 -10.48 -0.13 -2.65
N ALA A 177 -11.61 0.32 -2.11
CA ALA A 177 -11.78 0.55 -0.67
C ALA A 177 -11.65 -0.76 0.12
N LYS A 178 -12.23 -1.86 -0.39
CA LYS A 178 -12.13 -3.19 0.21
C LYS A 178 -10.68 -3.71 0.22
N ASN A 179 -10.01 -3.67 -0.92
CA ASN A 179 -8.65 -4.21 -1.07
C ASN A 179 -7.61 -3.43 -0.25
N ASN A 180 -7.85 -2.14 0.01
CA ASN A 180 -6.96 -1.31 0.81
C ASN A 180 -7.47 -1.09 2.25
N ASN A 181 -8.49 -1.84 2.68
CA ASN A 181 -9.10 -1.75 4.01
C ASN A 181 -9.49 -0.30 4.40
N LEU A 182 -9.94 0.50 3.44
CA LEU A 182 -10.12 1.96 3.60
C LEU A 182 -11.21 2.34 4.61
N PHE A 183 -12.24 1.50 4.75
CA PHE A 183 -13.39 1.75 5.62
C PHE A 183 -13.65 0.59 6.60
N LYS A 184 -12.64 -0.20 6.96
CA LYS A 184 -12.81 -1.16 8.06
C LYS A 184 -12.94 -0.39 9.38
N ASP A 185 -14.04 -0.65 10.09
CA ASP A 185 -14.24 -0.28 11.48
C ASP A 185 -13.60 -1.33 12.40
#